data_AF-A0A077AV68-F1
#
_entry.id   AF-A0A077AV68-F1
#
_cell.length_a   1.000
_cell.length_b   1.000
_cell.length_c   1.000
_cell.angle_alpha   90.00
_cell.angle_beta   90.00
_cell.angle_gamma   90.00
#
_symmetry.space_group_name_H-M   'P 1'
#
loop_
_entity.id
_entity.type
_entity.pdbx_description
1 polymer ?
#
loop_
_entity_poly.entity_id
_entity_poly.type
_entity_poly.pdbx_seq_one_letter_code
_entity_poly.pdbx_strand_id
1 'polypeptide(L)' 'MHYNWQHPNWPNFEYDLSGIQSVLYDYARESNGIMAALDQFPENYRLEALLDLMVSEAIGAVKPDYKK' A
#
# COMPACT_ATOMS: atom_id res chain seq x y z
N MET A 1 19.13 6.91 17.86
CA MET A 1 18.20 6.87 16.71
C MET A 1 18.54 8.05 15.83
N HIS A 2 18.86 7.80 14.57
CA HIS A 2 19.08 8.85 13.57
C HIS A 2 17.85 8.87 12.69
N TYR A 3 17.17 10.00 12.59
CA TYR A 3 16.01 10.12 11.73
C TYR A 3 16.43 10.28 10.28
N ASN A 4 15.59 9.85 9.34
CA ASN A 4 15.86 9.98 7.91
C ASN A 4 16.15 11.45 7.50
N TRP A 5 15.49 12.43 8.14
CA TRP A 5 15.70 13.86 7.92
C TRP A 5 17.05 14.40 8.42
N GLN A 6 17.75 13.64 9.25
CA GLN A 6 19.09 13.96 9.75
C GLN A 6 20.20 13.40 8.83
N HIS A 7 19.84 12.67 7.78
CA HIS A 7 20.82 12.13 6.85
C HIS A 7 21.48 13.25 6.05
N PRO A 8 22.81 13.24 5.84
CA PRO A 8 23.50 14.30 5.09
C PRO A 8 22.98 14.50 3.67
N ASN A 9 22.53 13.40 3.06
CA ASN A 9 21.97 13.43 1.71
C ASN A 9 20.46 13.67 1.69
N TRP A 10 19.81 13.96 2.82
CA TRP A 10 18.39 14.33 2.83
C TRP A 10 18.14 15.54 1.92
N PRO A 11 17.11 15.53 1.05
CA PRO A 11 16.13 14.46 0.78
C PRO A 11 16.52 13.53 -0.39
N ASN A 12 17.69 13.73 -0.99
CA ASN A 12 18.19 13.03 -2.17
C ASN A 12 18.81 11.68 -1.79
N PHE A 13 17.96 10.68 -1.64
CA PHE A 13 18.40 9.32 -1.34
C PHE A 13 18.78 8.56 -2.61
N GLU A 14 19.83 7.76 -2.48
CA GLU A 14 20.19 6.72 -3.45
C GLU A 14 19.77 5.36 -2.89
N TYR A 15 19.13 4.54 -3.72
CA TYR A 15 18.64 3.22 -3.34
C TYR A 15 18.88 2.23 -4.48
N ASP A 16 19.28 1.01 -4.11
CA ASP A 16 19.39 -0.10 -5.05
C ASP A 16 18.05 -0.83 -5.14
N LEU A 17 17.49 -0.89 -6.35
CA LEU A 17 16.23 -1.55 -6.62
C LEU A 17 16.41 -3.01 -7.06
N SER A 18 17.64 -3.46 -7.35
CA SER A 18 17.91 -4.76 -7.98
C SER A 18 17.22 -5.95 -7.29
N GLY A 19 17.15 -5.93 -5.96
CA GLY A 19 16.55 -7.00 -5.15
C GLY A 19 15.02 -6.94 -4.97
N ILE A 20 14.36 -5.83 -5.31
CA ILE A 20 12.91 -5.64 -5.03
C ILE A 20 12.10 -5.18 -6.24
N GLN A 21 12.77 -4.82 -7.34
CA GLN A 21 12.13 -4.24 -8.52
C GLN A 21 11.01 -5.12 -9.10
N SER A 22 11.22 -6.44 -9.16
CA SER A 22 10.17 -7.37 -9.62
C SER A 22 8.94 -7.34 -8.72
N VAL A 23 9.14 -7.35 -7.41
CA VAL A 23 8.05 -7.34 -6.42
C VAL A 23 7.26 -6.04 -6.49
N LEU A 24 7.97 -4.91 -6.61
CA LEU A 24 7.32 -3.60 -6.79
C LEU A 24 6.52 -3.54 -8.08
N TYR A 25 7.05 -4.12 -9.16
CA TYR A 25 6.36 -4.16 -10.45
C TYR A 25 5.09 -5.02 -10.39
N ASP A 26 5.18 -6.22 -9.82
CA ASP A 26 4.01 -7.09 -9.66
C ASP A 26 2.96 -6.45 -8.76
N TYR A 27 3.36 -5.83 -7.64
CA TYR A 27 2.44 -5.09 -6.78
C TYR A 27 1.72 -3.97 -7.55
N ALA A 28 2.49 -3.12 -8.26
CA ALA A 28 1.91 -2.03 -9.04
C ALA A 28 0.95 -2.55 -10.12
N ARG A 29 1.28 -3.67 -10.79
CA ARG A 29 0.40 -4.28 -11.80
C ARG A 29 -0.93 -4.72 -11.20
N GLU A 30 -0.89 -5.49 -10.11
CA GLU A 30 -2.10 -6.02 -9.49
C GLU A 30 -2.96 -4.89 -8.89
N SER A 31 -2.35 -3.93 -8.18
CA SER A 31 -3.06 -2.78 -7.62
C SER A 31 -3.71 -1.91 -8.70
N ASN A 32 -2.99 -1.63 -9.79
CA ASN A 32 -3.56 -0.87 -10.91
C ASN A 32 -4.69 -1.63 -11.60
N GLY A 33 -4.60 -2.95 -11.72
CA GLY A 33 -5.67 -3.79 -12.27
C GLY A 33 -6.96 -3.67 -11.46
N ILE A 34 -6.85 -3.73 -10.13
CA ILE A 34 -7.99 -3.55 -9.21
C ILE A 34 -8.56 -2.13 -9.33
N MET A 35 -7.70 -1.11 -9.36
CA MET A 35 -8.11 0.30 -9.46
C MET A 35 -8.87 0.58 -10.77
N ALA A 36 -8.33 0.08 -11.89
CA ALA A 36 -8.95 0.23 -13.21
C ALA A 36 -10.28 -0.52 -13.33
N ALA A 37 -10.44 -1.64 -12.61
CA ALA A 37 -11.72 -2.31 -12.50
C ALA A 37 -12.73 -1.49 -11.69
N LEU A 38 -12.31 -0.92 -10.56
CA LEU A 38 -13.14 -0.05 -9.71
C LEU A 38 -13.62 1.22 -10.42
N ASP A 39 -12.79 1.80 -11.29
CA ASP A 39 -13.15 2.99 -12.07
C ASP A 39 -14.27 2.77 -13.10
N GLN A 40 -14.58 1.51 -13.43
CA GLN A 40 -15.70 1.17 -14.30
C GLN A 40 -17.04 1.14 -13.55
N PHE A 41 -17.02 1.16 -12.22
CA PHE A 41 -18.24 1.16 -11.41
C PHE A 41 -18.79 2.58 -11.23
N PRO A 42 -20.13 2.73 -11.14
CA PRO A 42 -20.72 3.99 -10.74
C PRO A 42 -20.21 4.43 -9.35
N GLU A 43 -20.07 5.74 -9.17
CA GLU A 43 -19.36 6.33 -8.03
C GLU A 43 -19.88 5.89 -6.65
N ASN A 44 -21.19 5.70 -6.53
CA ASN A 44 -21.84 5.22 -5.31
C ASN A 44 -21.38 3.81 -4.92
N TYR A 45 -21.21 2.90 -5.88
CA TYR A 45 -20.76 1.53 -5.62
C TYR A 45 -19.26 1.49 -5.26
N ARG A 46 -18.45 2.34 -5.90
CA ARG A 46 -17.02 2.47 -5.58
C ARG A 46 -16.80 2.97 -4.16
N LEU A 47 -17.63 3.92 -3.70
CA LEU A 47 -17.56 4.45 -2.33
C LEU A 47 -17.90 3.37 -1.29
N GLU A 48 -18.96 2.58 -1.51
CA GLU A 48 -19.32 1.48 -0.62
C GLU A 48 -18.22 0.41 -0.55
N ALA A 49 -17.66 0.00 -1.69
CA ALA A 49 -16.58 -0.98 -1.74
C ALA A 49 -15.31 -0.48 -1.02
N LEU A 50 -14.98 0.81 -1.15
CA LEU A 50 -13.86 1.43 -0.45
C LEU A 50 -14.08 1.44 1.07
N LEU A 51 -15.29 1.80 1.52
CA LEU A 51 -15.63 1.78 2.94
C LEU A 51 -15.54 0.37 3.53
N ASP A 52 -16.05 -0.63 2.82
CA ASP A 52 -15.98 -2.03 3.26
C ASP A 52 -14.54 -2.51 3.38
N LEU A 53 -13.69 -2.19 2.40
CA LEU A 53 -12.25 -2.49 2.43
C LEU A 53 -11.55 -1.82 3.61
N MET A 54 -11.79 -0.52 3.84
CA MET A 54 -11.16 0.20 4.94
C MET A 54 -11.57 -0.39 6.30
N VAL A 55 -12.84 -0.77 6.46
CA VAL A 55 -13.34 -1.41 7.68
C VAL A 55 -12.77 -2.82 7.84
N SER A 56 -12.68 -3.61 6.77
CA SER A 56 -12.13 -4.97 6.83
C SER A 56 -10.64 -4.96 7.19
N GLU A 57 -9.87 -4.04 6.62
CA GLU A 57 -8.44 -3.88 6.94
C GLU A 57 -8.25 -3.38 8.37
N ALA A 58 -9.08 -2.43 8.83
CA ALA A 58 -9.04 -1.97 10.21
C ALA A 58 -9.34 -3.11 11.20
N ILE A 59 -10.35 -3.94 10.93
CA ILE A 59 -10.69 -5.09 11.79
C ILE A 59 -9.60 -6.18 11.70
N GLY A 60 -9.07 -6.43 10.50
CA GLY A 60 -7.99 -7.39 10.27
C GLY A 60 -6.69 -7.02 10.96
N ALA A 61 -6.30 -5.74 10.90
CA ALA A 61 -5.14 -5.18 11.57
C ALA A 61 -5.32 -5.06 13.10
N VAL A 62 -6.57 -5.01 13.59
CA VAL A 62 -6.91 -5.00 15.02
C VAL A 62 -6.86 -6.40 15.64
N LYS A 63 -6.58 -7.47 14.88
CA LYS A 63 -6.28 -8.77 15.50
C LYS A 63 -5.03 -8.63 16.39
N PRO A 64 -5.14 -8.78 17.72
CA PRO A 64 -3.97 -8.74 18.59
C PRO A 64 -3.08 -9.91 18.22
N ASP A 65 -1.78 -9.66 18.16
CA ASP A 65 -0.73 -10.68 18.19
C ASP A 65 -0.88 -11.54 19.46
N TYR A 66 -1.78 -12.51 19.44
CA TYR A 66 -1.72 -13.68 20.31
C TYR A 66 -1.14 -14.84 19.49
N LYS A 67 0.13 -14.71 19.11
CA LYS A 67 0.96 -15.88 18.82
C LYS A 67 2.06 -15.96 19.87
N LYS A 68 1.96 -17.06 20.63
CA LYS A 68 2.90 -17.57 21.63
C LYS A 68 4.31 -17.70 21.07
#